data_AF-A0A5C5W9Y9-F1
#
_entry.id   AF-A0A5C5W9Y9-F1
#
_cell.length_a   1.000
_cell.length_b   1.000
_cell.length_c   1.000
_cell.angle_alpha   90.00
_cell.angle_beta   90.00
_cell.angle_gamma   90.00
#
_symmetry.space_group_name_H-M   'P 1'
#
loop_
_entity.id
_entity.type
_entity.pdbx_description
1 polymer ?
#
loop_
_entity_poly.entity_id
_entity_poly.type
_entity_poly.pdbx_seq_one_letter_code
_entity_poly.pdbx_strand_id
1 'polypeptide(L)'
;MSANLKSIEALRAFRASLIQFIEDASSALQSMGMELQKSREWIEHDRPQYWTIQTRRAFDLVSQTRTAYETCRMRTVAGHRPSCLEEKEAYNAAQRRVRNCQEQIEHVKRWANKLQHETDEFRGRFARLQMMLESELPKAVARLDRLASILESYAEMDAPPPKTDQSK
;
A
#
# COMPACT_ATOMS: atom_id res chain seq x y z
N MET A 1 -43.95 19.96 -26.93
CA MET A 1 -43.29 20.54 -25.73
C MET A 1 -41.81 20.27 -25.95
N SER A 2 -41.02 21.25 -26.40
CA SER A 2 -39.62 21.00 -26.79
C SER A 2 -38.82 20.42 -25.61
N ALA A 3 -38.40 19.16 -25.72
CA ALA A 3 -37.44 18.57 -24.79
C ALA A 3 -36.20 19.49 -24.73
N ASN A 4 -35.79 19.88 -23.52
CA ASN A 4 -34.76 20.91 -23.33
C ASN A 4 -33.39 20.31 -23.64
N LEU A 5 -32.85 20.56 -24.85
CA LEU A 5 -31.56 20.02 -25.34
C LEU A 5 -30.41 20.19 -24.32
N LYS A 6 -30.43 21.28 -23.55
CA LYS A 6 -29.48 21.54 -22.45
C LYS A 6 -29.48 20.46 -21.36
N SER A 7 -30.63 19.84 -21.08
CA SER A 7 -30.71 18.76 -20.09
C SER A 7 -30.10 17.44 -20.61
N ILE A 8 -30.15 17.19 -21.92
CA ILE A 8 -29.55 16.00 -22.54
C ILE A 8 -28.03 16.13 -22.52
N GLU A 9 -27.50 17.29 -22.91
CA GLU A 9 -26.07 17.59 -22.82
C GLU A 9 -25.56 17.49 -21.38
N ALA A 10 -26.29 18.03 -20.40
CA ALA A 10 -25.94 17.93 -18.99
C ALA A 10 -25.89 16.47 -18.49
N LEU A 11 -26.84 15.62 -18.90
CA LEU A 11 -26.84 14.18 -18.57
C LEU A 11 -25.63 13.46 -19.16
N ARG A 12 -25.29 13.73 -20.42
CA ARG A 12 -24.11 13.14 -21.09
C ARG A 12 -22.81 13.61 -20.43
N ALA A 13 -22.70 14.89 -20.10
CA ALA A 13 -21.53 15.45 -19.42
C ALA A 13 -21.36 14.86 -18.00
N PHE A 14 -22.46 14.71 -17.25
CA PHE A 14 -22.42 14.08 -15.93
C PHE A 14 -22.04 12.60 -16.02
N ARG A 15 -22.59 11.86 -16.99
CA ARG A 15 -22.21 10.46 -17.26
C ARG A 15 -20.72 10.33 -17.55
N ALA A 16 -20.16 11.18 -18.41
CA ALA A 16 -18.74 11.17 -18.72
C ALA A 16 -17.88 11.46 -17.47
N SER A 17 -18.27 12.46 -16.68
CA SER A 17 -17.59 12.81 -15.43
C SER A 17 -17.66 11.67 -14.40
N LEU A 18 -18.79 10.95 -14.33
CA LEU A 18 -18.98 9.82 -13.44
C LEU A 18 -18.11 8.63 -13.84
N ILE A 19 -17.97 8.34 -15.14
CA ILE A 19 -17.06 7.30 -15.64
C ILE A 19 -15.62 7.63 -15.25
N GLN A 20 -15.17 8.86 -15.51
CA GLN A 20 -13.82 9.30 -15.13
C GLN A 20 -13.59 9.16 -13.62
N PHE A 21 -14.56 9.57 -12.81
CA PHE A 21 -14.49 9.41 -11.36
C PHE A 21 -14.35 7.94 -10.93
N ILE A 22 -15.12 7.02 -11.54
CA ILE A 22 -15.04 5.59 -11.24
C ILE A 22 -13.64 5.07 -11.55
N GLU A 23 -13.07 5.42 -12.71
CA GLU A 23 -11.73 5.00 -13.13
C GLU A 23 -10.65 5.54 -12.19
N ASP A 24 -10.67 6.84 -11.91
CA ASP A 24 -9.69 7.51 -11.04
C ASP A 24 -9.74 6.96 -9.61
N ALA A 25 -10.94 6.84 -9.05
CA ALA A 25 -11.13 6.35 -7.69
C ALA A 25 -10.76 4.86 -7.57
N SER A 26 -11.09 4.04 -8.56
CA SER A 26 -10.72 2.62 -8.57
C SER A 26 -9.20 2.44 -8.65
N SER A 27 -8.53 3.20 -9.53
CA SER A 27 -7.07 3.20 -9.66
C SER A 27 -6.38 3.64 -8.36
N ALA A 28 -6.88 4.69 -7.72
CA ALA A 28 -6.38 5.16 -6.44
C ALA A 28 -6.55 4.11 -5.33
N LEU A 29 -7.73 3.47 -5.22
CA LEU A 29 -7.97 2.41 -4.23
C LEU A 29 -7.03 1.20 -4.44
N GLN A 30 -6.86 0.76 -5.69
CA GLN A 30 -5.97 -0.35 -6.01
C GLN A 30 -4.52 -0.02 -5.64
N SER A 31 -4.06 1.19 -5.95
CA SER A 31 -2.72 1.66 -5.61
C SER A 31 -2.48 1.67 -4.09
N MET A 32 -3.44 2.19 -3.31
CA MET A 32 -3.36 2.14 -1.85
C MET A 32 -3.35 0.70 -1.32
N GLY A 33 -4.19 -0.17 -1.88
CA GLY A 33 -4.24 -1.59 -1.52
C GLY A 33 -2.91 -2.31 -1.75
N MET A 34 -2.24 -2.04 -2.87
CA MET A 34 -0.92 -2.60 -3.18
C MET A 34 0.16 -2.12 -2.22
N GLU A 35 0.21 -0.82 -1.90
CA GLU A 35 1.20 -0.29 -0.95
C GLU A 35 1.00 -0.82 0.48
N LEU A 36 -0.25 -0.98 0.91
CA LEU A 36 -0.56 -1.62 2.19
C LEU A 36 -0.11 -3.09 2.20
N GLN A 37 -0.43 -3.84 1.14
CA GLN A 37 -0.04 -5.25 1.05
C GLN A 37 1.48 -5.41 1.05
N LYS A 38 2.20 -4.57 0.31
CA LYS A 38 3.67 -4.55 0.29
C LYS A 38 4.26 -4.21 1.65
N SER A 39 3.70 -3.20 2.33
CA SER A 39 4.14 -2.82 3.67
C SER A 39 3.92 -3.95 4.67
N ARG A 40 2.79 -4.65 4.57
CA ARG A 40 2.44 -5.82 5.38
C ARG A 40 3.42 -6.97 5.14
N GLU A 41 3.66 -7.31 3.88
CA GLU A 41 4.61 -8.36 3.49
C GLU A 41 6.01 -8.10 4.05
N TRP A 42 6.47 -6.85 3.95
CA TRP A 42 7.78 -6.46 4.46
C TRP A 42 7.90 -6.62 5.98
N ILE A 43 6.89 -6.19 6.74
CA ILE A 43 6.91 -6.28 8.21
C ILE A 43 6.68 -7.72 8.70
N GLU A 44 5.81 -8.49 8.06
CA GLU A 44 5.42 -9.82 8.54
C GLU A 44 6.36 -10.93 8.07
N HIS A 45 6.99 -10.80 6.90
CA HIS A 45 7.82 -11.84 6.31
C HIS A 45 9.30 -11.42 6.23
N ASP A 46 9.59 -10.30 5.56
CA ASP A 46 10.98 -9.90 5.31
C ASP A 46 11.73 -9.53 6.60
N ARG A 47 11.09 -8.72 7.47
CA ARG A 47 11.73 -8.24 8.71
C ARG A 47 12.01 -9.39 9.69
N PRO A 48 11.09 -10.33 10.00
CA PRO A 48 11.38 -11.45 10.87
C PRO A 48 12.51 -12.34 10.35
N GLN A 49 12.52 -12.63 9.04
CA GLN A 49 13.59 -13.40 8.42
C GLN A 49 14.94 -12.68 8.55
N TYR A 50 14.98 -11.38 8.21
CA TYR A 50 16.19 -10.57 8.34
C TYR A 50 16.74 -10.62 9.77
N TRP A 51 15.91 -10.35 10.79
CA TRP A 51 16.36 -10.31 12.18
C TRP A 51 16.75 -11.68 12.73
N THR A 52 16.12 -12.76 12.25
CA THR A 52 16.54 -14.13 12.57
C THR A 52 17.97 -14.39 12.08
N ILE A 53 18.27 -14.03 10.83
CA ILE A 53 19.62 -14.17 10.26
C ILE A 53 20.61 -13.28 11.00
N GLN A 54 20.26 -12.03 11.30
CA GLN A 54 21.13 -11.11 12.02
C GLN A 54 21.43 -11.57 13.44
N THR A 55 20.46 -12.18 14.11
CA THR A 55 20.63 -12.73 15.46
C THR A 55 21.65 -13.86 15.45
N ARG A 56 21.54 -14.79 14.50
CA ARG A 56 22.54 -15.86 14.33
C ARG A 56 23.94 -15.31 14.10
N ARG A 57 24.09 -14.36 13.16
CA ARG A 57 25.39 -13.71 12.88
C ARG A 57 25.95 -13.00 14.11
N ALA A 58 25.11 -12.35 14.90
CA ALA A 58 25.52 -11.67 16.13
C ALA A 58 26.03 -12.66 17.18
N PHE A 59 25.36 -13.82 17.35
CA PHE A 59 25.83 -14.88 18.23
C PHE A 59 27.17 -15.48 17.75
N ASP A 60 27.31 -15.72 16.45
CA ASP A 60 28.58 -16.20 15.88
C ASP A 60 29.72 -15.20 16.17
N LEU A 61 29.46 -13.90 16.00
CA LEU A 61 30.42 -12.84 16.31
C LEU A 61 30.78 -12.78 17.80
N VAL A 62 29.82 -12.98 18.70
CA VAL A 62 30.07 -13.07 20.15
C VAL A 62 30.99 -14.25 20.46
N SER A 63 30.77 -15.41 19.83
CA SER A 63 31.62 -16.60 20.02
C SER A 63 33.05 -16.35 19.52
N GLN A 64 33.20 -15.76 18.34
CA GLN A 64 34.50 -15.44 17.74
C GLN A 64 35.28 -14.42 18.59
N THR A 65 34.66 -13.29 18.94
CA THR A 65 35.29 -12.23 19.73
C THR A 65 35.60 -12.66 21.16
N ARG A 66 34.77 -13.54 21.75
CA ARG A 66 35.08 -14.17 23.04
C ARG A 66 36.36 -15.00 22.96
N THR A 67 36.47 -15.85 21.95
CA THR A 67 37.64 -16.71 21.74
C THR A 67 38.90 -15.87 21.53
N ALA A 68 38.80 -14.80 20.74
CA ALA A 68 39.91 -13.86 20.53
C ALA A 68 40.34 -13.16 21.82
N TYR A 69 39.38 -12.69 22.62
CA TYR A 69 39.66 -12.05 23.91
C TYR A 69 40.28 -13.02 24.92
N GLU A 70 39.76 -14.25 25.03
CA GLU A 70 40.34 -15.29 25.88
C GLU A 70 41.75 -15.66 25.43
N THR A 71 41.98 -15.81 24.12
CA THR A 71 43.30 -16.07 23.55
C THR A 71 44.28 -14.95 23.87
N CYS A 72 43.90 -13.68 23.68
CA CYS A 72 44.74 -12.53 24.02
C CYS A 72 45.13 -12.54 25.50
N ARG A 73 44.16 -12.81 26.40
CA ARG A 73 44.41 -12.87 27.85
C ARG A 73 45.35 -13.97 28.29
N MET A 74 45.37 -15.09 27.55
CA MET A 74 46.27 -16.22 27.81
C MET A 74 47.68 -16.00 27.24
N ARG A 75 47.84 -15.11 26.26
CA ARG A 75 49.17 -14.78 25.71
C ARG A 75 50.03 -14.10 26.77
N THR A 76 51.28 -14.52 26.84
CA THR A 76 52.32 -13.87 27.64
C THR A 76 53.44 -13.49 26.70
N VAL A 77 53.79 -12.20 26.64
CA VAL A 77 54.86 -11.67 25.78
C VAL A 77 55.94 -11.10 26.67
N ALA A 78 57.15 -11.67 26.61
CA ALA A 78 58.29 -11.25 27.44
C ALA A 78 57.95 -11.13 28.95
N GLY A 79 57.21 -12.11 29.49
CA GLY A 79 56.79 -12.15 30.90
C GLY A 79 55.64 -11.21 31.27
N HIS A 80 55.14 -10.39 30.34
CA HIS A 80 54.05 -9.44 30.56
C HIS A 80 52.77 -9.87 29.83
N ARG A 81 51.62 -9.61 30.46
CA ARG A 81 50.30 -9.84 29.84
C ARG A 81 49.88 -8.61 29.02
N PRO A 82 49.39 -8.78 27.78
CA PRO A 82 48.86 -7.69 26.97
C PRO A 82 47.57 -7.12 27.59
N SER A 83 47.24 -5.85 27.30
CA SER A 83 46.05 -5.18 27.87
C SER A 83 44.72 -5.68 27.27
N CYS A 84 44.76 -6.29 26.08
CA CYS A 84 43.61 -6.87 25.34
C CYS A 84 42.39 -5.94 25.24
N LEU A 85 42.64 -4.63 25.18
CA LEU A 85 41.60 -3.60 25.29
C LEU A 85 40.71 -3.61 24.04
N GLU A 86 41.30 -3.76 22.86
CA GLU A 86 40.61 -3.85 21.58
C GLU A 86 39.72 -5.10 21.49
N GLU A 87 40.22 -6.28 21.89
CA GLU A 87 39.44 -7.52 21.87
C GLU A 87 38.29 -7.48 22.89
N LYS A 88 38.50 -6.84 24.04
CA LYS A 88 37.45 -6.62 25.03
C LYS A 88 36.36 -5.71 24.48
N GLU A 89 36.73 -4.61 23.82
CA GLU A 89 35.77 -3.70 23.19
C GLU A 89 34.99 -4.36 22.06
N ALA A 90 35.67 -5.15 21.22
CA ALA A 90 35.05 -5.93 20.15
C ALA A 90 34.05 -6.94 20.71
N TYR A 91 34.40 -7.65 21.79
CA TYR A 91 33.48 -8.56 22.47
C TYR A 91 32.25 -7.83 23.04
N ASN A 92 32.46 -6.69 23.71
CA ASN A 92 31.38 -5.88 24.24
C ASN A 92 30.47 -5.34 23.11
N ALA A 93 31.04 -4.97 21.95
CA ALA A 93 30.29 -4.55 20.77
C ALA A 93 29.43 -5.68 20.20
N ALA A 94 29.98 -6.90 20.10
CA ALA A 94 29.24 -8.07 19.67
C ALA A 94 28.06 -8.38 20.61
N GLN A 95 28.27 -8.27 21.93
CA GLN A 95 27.18 -8.41 22.91
C GLN A 95 26.09 -7.34 22.76
N ARG A 96 26.48 -6.07 22.53
CA ARG A 96 25.53 -4.99 22.21
C ARG A 96 24.73 -5.30 20.95
N ARG A 97 25.37 -5.87 19.93
CA ARG A 97 24.69 -6.27 18.68
C ARG A 97 23.61 -7.31 18.93
N VAL A 98 23.87 -8.33 19.75
CA VAL A 98 22.85 -9.34 20.12
C VAL A 98 21.65 -8.69 20.79
N ARG A 99 21.88 -7.80 21.78
CA ARG A 99 20.78 -7.07 22.46
C ARG A 99 19.95 -6.25 21.48
N ASN A 100 20.61 -5.52 20.58
CA ASN A 100 19.93 -4.76 19.55
C ASN A 100 19.10 -5.67 18.63
N CYS A 101 19.62 -6.82 18.18
CA CYS A 101 18.83 -7.77 17.39
C CYS A 101 17.57 -8.23 18.13
N GLN A 102 17.67 -8.54 19.43
CA GLN A 102 16.54 -8.98 20.25
C GLN A 102 15.49 -7.87 20.40
N GLU A 103 15.91 -6.62 20.67
CA GLU A 103 15.02 -5.47 20.74
C GLU A 103 14.27 -5.26 19.41
N GLN A 104 14.97 -5.40 18.29
CA GLN A 104 14.36 -5.20 16.98
C GLN A 104 13.36 -6.30 16.62
N ILE A 105 13.57 -7.55 17.07
CA ILE A 105 12.56 -8.61 16.93
C ILE A 105 11.27 -8.21 17.65
N GLU A 106 11.37 -7.71 18.88
CA GLU A 106 10.19 -7.26 19.63
C GLU A 106 9.54 -6.04 19.00
N HIS A 107 10.32 -5.13 18.40
CA HIS A 107 9.79 -4.01 17.63
C HIS A 107 8.99 -4.51 16.42
N VAL A 108 9.55 -5.42 15.63
CA VAL A 108 8.89 -5.97 14.44
C VAL A 108 7.60 -6.68 14.81
N LYS A 109 7.58 -7.49 15.88
CA LYS A 109 6.33 -8.11 16.37
C LYS A 109 5.26 -7.08 16.73
N ARG A 110 5.63 -6.03 17.48
CA ARG A 110 4.70 -4.96 17.84
C ARG A 110 4.15 -4.23 16.62
N TRP A 111 5.03 -3.92 15.66
CA TRP A 111 4.62 -3.26 14.42
C TRP A 111 3.78 -4.16 13.52
N ALA A 112 4.05 -5.47 13.47
CA ALA A 112 3.23 -6.43 12.73
C ALA A 112 1.78 -6.44 13.24
N ASN A 113 1.60 -6.58 14.56
CA ASN A 113 0.27 -6.56 15.17
C ASN A 113 -0.45 -5.23 14.95
N LYS A 114 0.25 -4.11 15.12
CA LYS A 114 -0.34 -2.78 14.88
C LYS A 114 -0.73 -2.61 13.41
N LEU A 115 0.16 -2.95 12.48
CA LEU A 115 -0.11 -2.82 11.06
C LEU A 115 -1.28 -3.70 10.62
N GLN A 116 -1.38 -4.93 11.14
CA GLN A 116 -2.52 -5.81 10.88
C GLN A 116 -3.83 -5.15 11.29
N HIS A 117 -3.91 -4.65 12.53
CA HIS A 117 -5.11 -3.97 13.04
C HIS A 117 -5.50 -2.77 12.17
N GLU A 118 -4.56 -1.87 11.87
CA GLU A 118 -4.82 -0.69 11.03
C GLU A 118 -5.22 -1.09 9.59
N THR A 119 -4.65 -2.17 9.06
CA THR A 119 -5.00 -2.69 7.72
C THR A 119 -6.43 -3.23 7.69
N ASP A 120 -6.84 -3.95 8.73
CA ASP A 120 -8.20 -4.49 8.83
C ASP A 120 -9.23 -3.37 8.99
N GLU A 121 -8.94 -2.35 9.80
CA GLU A 121 -9.78 -1.16 9.90
C GLU A 121 -9.88 -0.42 8.55
N PHE A 122 -8.76 -0.22 7.87
CA PHE A 122 -8.72 0.39 6.55
C PHE A 122 -9.59 -0.40 5.57
N ARG A 123 -9.39 -1.72 5.45
CA ARG A 123 -10.20 -2.56 4.55
C ARG A 123 -11.69 -2.46 4.87
N GLY A 124 -12.07 -2.45 6.14
CA GLY A 124 -13.46 -2.27 6.56
C GLY A 124 -14.06 -0.95 6.09
N ARG A 125 -13.34 0.17 6.27
CA ARG A 125 -13.80 1.51 5.86
C ARG A 125 -13.93 1.64 4.34
N PHE A 126 -13.02 1.02 3.59
CA PHE A 126 -12.97 1.14 2.13
C PHE A 126 -13.85 0.11 1.39
N ALA A 127 -14.23 -1.00 2.02
CA ALA A 127 -15.03 -2.05 1.39
C ALA A 127 -16.35 -1.53 0.78
N ARG A 128 -17.04 -0.60 1.47
CA ARG A 128 -18.27 0.00 0.95
C ARG A 128 -18.02 0.88 -0.28
N LEU A 129 -16.97 1.68 -0.26
CA LEU A 129 -16.60 2.53 -1.38
C LEU A 129 -16.22 1.68 -2.59
N GLN A 130 -15.45 0.61 -2.37
CA GLN A 130 -15.08 -0.34 -3.41
C GLN A 130 -16.32 -1.00 -4.03
N MET A 131 -17.26 -1.50 -3.23
CA MET A 131 -18.52 -2.06 -3.72
C MET A 131 -19.33 -1.04 -4.55
N MET A 132 -19.38 0.21 -4.11
CA MET A 132 -20.07 1.29 -4.81
C MET A 132 -19.44 1.56 -6.19
N LEU A 133 -18.10 1.63 -6.25
CA LEU A 133 -17.34 1.82 -7.49
C LEU A 133 -17.49 0.65 -8.47
N GLU A 134 -17.51 -0.59 -7.97
CA GLU A 134 -17.55 -1.80 -8.81
C GLU A 134 -18.96 -2.18 -9.26
N SER A 135 -20.01 -1.83 -8.51
CA SER A 135 -21.38 -2.30 -8.79
C SER A 135 -22.41 -1.19 -8.93
N GLU A 136 -22.47 -0.25 -7.98
CA GLU A 136 -23.57 0.72 -7.91
C GLU A 136 -23.41 1.83 -8.94
N LEU A 137 -22.22 2.40 -9.06
CA LEU A 137 -21.95 3.50 -9.99
C LEU A 137 -22.00 3.07 -11.46
N PRO A 138 -21.52 1.89 -11.87
CA PRO A 138 -21.75 1.39 -13.24
C PRO A 138 -23.24 1.27 -13.59
N LYS A 139 -24.09 0.86 -12.64
CA LYS A 139 -25.55 0.83 -12.83
C LYS A 139 -26.11 2.24 -12.98
N ALA A 140 -25.62 3.21 -12.21
CA ALA A 140 -26.01 4.61 -12.35
C ALA A 140 -25.60 5.18 -13.72
N VAL A 141 -24.40 4.88 -14.22
CA VAL A 141 -23.95 5.22 -15.57
C VAL A 141 -24.91 4.66 -16.63
N ALA A 142 -25.26 3.37 -16.54
CA ALA A 142 -26.21 2.75 -17.46
C ALA A 142 -27.62 3.38 -17.38
N ARG A 143 -28.04 3.83 -16.20
CA ARG A 143 -29.32 4.54 -16.01
C ARG A 143 -29.29 5.92 -16.69
N LEU A 144 -28.20 6.67 -16.52
CA LEU A 144 -28.02 7.98 -17.16
C LEU A 144 -28.01 7.86 -18.69
N ASP A 145 -27.35 6.82 -19.21
CA ASP A 145 -27.30 6.50 -20.64
C ASP A 145 -28.71 6.29 -21.21
N ARG A 146 -29.50 5.42 -20.56
CA ARG A 146 -30.90 5.17 -20.96
C ARG A 146 -31.77 6.44 -20.89
N LEU A 147 -31.60 7.26 -19.85
CA LEU A 147 -32.36 8.50 -19.71
C LEU A 147 -32.01 9.49 -20.83
N ALA A 148 -30.74 9.63 -21.19
CA ALA A 148 -30.32 10.46 -22.31
C ALA A 148 -30.94 9.97 -23.63
N SER A 149 -30.87 8.67 -23.93
CA SER A 149 -31.46 8.10 -25.15
C SER A 149 -32.98 8.27 -25.24
N ILE A 150 -33.70 8.17 -24.11
CA ILE A 150 -35.15 8.40 -24.08
C ILE A 150 -35.47 9.88 -24.37
N LEU A 151 -34.73 10.81 -23.79
CA LEU A 151 -34.96 12.23 -24.04
C LEU A 151 -34.61 12.65 -25.47
N GLU A 152 -33.61 12.00 -26.08
CA GLU A 152 -33.25 12.18 -27.48
C GLU A 152 -34.37 11.72 -28.42
N SER A 153 -34.95 10.54 -28.18
CA SER A 153 -36.05 10.05 -29.02
C SER A 153 -37.29 10.95 -28.95
N TYR A 154 -37.60 11.52 -27.77
CA TYR A 154 -38.66 12.53 -27.66
C TYR A 154 -38.32 13.83 -28.39
N ALA A 155 -37.05 14.27 -28.37
CA ALA A 155 -36.61 15.47 -29.08
C ALA A 155 -36.71 15.31 -30.60
N GLU A 156 -36.39 14.12 -31.13
CA GLU A 156 -36.51 13.79 -32.55
C GLU A 156 -37.97 13.74 -33.04
N MET A 157 -38.89 13.25 -32.21
CA MET A 157 -40.33 13.21 -32.55
C MET A 157 -40.98 14.60 -32.59
N ASP A 158 -40.52 15.55 -31.78
CA ASP A 158 -41.05 16.92 -31.72
C ASP A 158 -40.37 17.87 -32.73
N ALA A 159 -39.41 17.38 -33.53
CA ALA A 159 -38.70 18.18 -34.52
C ALA A 159 -39.58 18.45 -35.75
N PRO A 160 -39.75 19.73 -36.18
CA PRO A 160 -40.56 20.06 -37.36
C PRO A 160 -39.95 19.44 -38.64
N PRO A 161 -40.78 18.99 -39.59
CA PRO A 161 -40.30 18.35 -40.81
C PRO A 161 -39.36 19.29 -41.58
N PRO A 162 -38.33 18.75 -42.27
CA PRO A 162 -37.40 19.55 -43.04
C PRO A 162 -38.20 20.37 -44.07
N LYS A 163 -37.97 21.69 -44.08
CA LYS A 163 -38.57 22.58 -45.07
C LYS A 163 -38.10 22.13 -46.44
N THR A 164 -38.98 21.50 -47.20
CA THR A 164 -38.81 21.25 -48.63
C THR A 164 -38.77 22.61 -49.30
N ASP A 165 -37.56 23.03 -49.67
CA ASP A 165 -37.31 24.20 -50.50
C ASP A 165 -37.86 23.90 -51.90
N GLN A 166 -39.13 24.24 -52.13
CA GLN A 166 -39.70 24.36 -53.47
C GLN A 166 -39.30 25.72 -54.02
N SER A 167 -38.09 25.81 -54.57
CA SER A 167 -37.69 26.91 -55.43
C SER A 167 -37.96 26.53 -56.89
N LYS A 168 -38.79 27.38 -57.51
CA LYS A 168 -39.27 27.38 -58.90
C LYS A 168 -38.17 27.37 -59.94
#